data_AF-A0A8I2E1B6-F1
#
_entry.id   AF-A0A8I2E1B6-F1
#
_cell.length_a   1.000
_cell.length_b   1.000
_cell.length_c   1.000
_cell.angle_alpha   90.00
_cell.angle_beta   90.00
_cell.angle_gamma   90.00
#
_symmetry.space_group_name_H-M   'P 1'
#
loop_
_entity.id
_entity.type
_entity.pdbx_description
1 polymer ?
#
loop_
_entity_poly.entity_id
_entity_poly.type
_entity_poly.pdbx_seq_one_letter_code
_entity_poly.pdbx_strand_id
1 'polypeptide(L)'
;MSRRQGRLAALDRAGLQRLEVDLPAVVEATAPLVRSGTGKWHVPVQEGKTWGYCQHAARLAGRTPEQVVVLDALGDLCSGCVGAVELPYGVEVLWQAMEEILRADARAGELAGARGPHTWPSYAKALERAARHDDAAVRALLKPVLDHAELGAQGWRALRAWTAVVERSDEALAAYRAAAPPATATASVTAACDAVAADRTVHEESRALGAVLGASYGYGYGRPSLELWTMVRAAWTMAREQGQDAGGALDYVSAVVAREWGKARVRDVTALPLPALTCAAGHASPAAWAEAEFHHQWHSFVQRWCARLEAELAGASQGSDKQQLLLVCGWPLTGPDDRDLAFLAQYEQIGPRVPWGEGQRYNPYGENLPADAVVLVVPEFAAERALEHSTGRRGRLIAGEPLAEGGLMPEGPAPAVLGAARALLRTAFPLLAEDVAEDGRRPRPSERVREARALLRGRRGAEPPVHWAPQRQEDSRWRWKEAFELGQWIWVPDDTAAGPAGQELRELTEPYPPRGVMRLIVETGVRGDAAVHVLYGAVGGWDSRRRVLTFTARDTEHRLSVPVHRIVGLTGDRDRRSYDGPLWEEYTPPSPHQYRYW
;
A
#
# COMPACT_ATOMS: atom_id res chain seq x y z
N MET A 1 14.60 -15.77 -15.18
CA MET A 1 14.83 -14.35 -14.89
C MET A 1 14.86 -13.56 -16.19
N SER A 2 13.71 -13.02 -16.63
CA SER A 2 13.77 -11.82 -17.47
C SER A 2 14.41 -10.77 -16.58
N ARG A 3 15.65 -10.36 -16.87
CA ARG A 3 16.22 -9.17 -16.23
C ARG A 3 15.15 -8.09 -16.42
N ARG A 4 14.52 -7.61 -15.34
CA ARG A 4 14.08 -6.22 -15.34
C ARG A 4 15.40 -5.49 -15.53
N GLN A 5 15.76 -5.16 -16.78
CA GLN A 5 16.80 -4.17 -17.05
C GLN A 5 16.36 -2.97 -16.21
N GLY A 6 17.08 -2.73 -15.12
CA GLY A 6 16.80 -1.59 -14.27
C GLY A 6 16.89 -0.39 -15.16
N ARG A 7 15.79 0.34 -15.34
CA ARG A 7 15.89 1.67 -15.93
C ARG A 7 16.81 2.42 -14.98
N LEU A 8 17.94 2.95 -15.47
CA LEU A 8 18.68 3.95 -14.72
C LEU A 8 17.72 5.14 -14.52
N ALA A 9 17.06 5.25 -13.38
CA ALA A 9 16.26 6.44 -13.12
C ALA A 9 17.18 7.59 -12.69
N ALA A 10 16.59 8.78 -12.59
CA ALA A 10 17.27 10.05 -12.40
C ALA A 10 17.96 10.15 -11.02
N LEU A 11 19.19 9.65 -10.90
CA LEU A 11 20.10 10.11 -9.85
C LEU A 11 20.48 11.56 -10.13
N ASP A 12 20.52 12.38 -9.09
CA ASP A 12 20.89 13.78 -9.13
C ASP A 12 22.14 14.02 -8.28
N ARG A 13 23.15 14.67 -8.86
CA ARG A 13 24.42 15.00 -8.19
C ARG A 13 24.19 15.93 -6.99
N ALA A 14 23.25 16.89 -7.10
CA ALA A 14 22.94 17.77 -5.98
C ALA A 14 22.29 16.99 -4.82
N GLY A 15 21.45 16.01 -5.13
CA GLY A 15 20.93 15.05 -4.15
C GLY A 15 22.01 14.25 -3.43
N LEU A 16 22.96 13.66 -4.17
CA LEU A 16 24.06 12.90 -3.57
C LEU A 16 24.95 13.77 -2.66
N GLN A 17 25.22 15.00 -3.07
CA GLN A 17 25.95 15.99 -2.27
C GLN A 17 25.20 16.36 -0.98
N ARG A 18 23.87 16.56 -1.06
CA ARG A 18 23.03 16.86 0.11
C ARG A 18 23.05 15.75 1.15
N LEU A 19 23.13 14.48 0.71
CA LEU A 19 23.25 13.34 1.62
C LEU A 19 24.67 13.19 2.21
N GLU A 20 25.64 14.01 1.78
CA GLU A 20 27.05 13.92 2.16
C GLU A 20 27.67 12.53 1.92
N VAL A 21 27.15 11.79 0.93
CA VAL A 21 27.62 10.44 0.61
C VAL A 21 28.56 10.49 -0.57
N ASP A 22 29.85 10.30 -0.30
CA ASP A 22 30.86 10.08 -1.34
C ASP A 22 30.92 8.60 -1.73
N LEU A 23 30.39 8.29 -2.93
CA LEU A 23 30.43 6.98 -3.57
C LEU A 23 31.11 7.08 -4.95
N PRO A 24 32.46 7.05 -5.02
CA PRO A 24 33.18 7.17 -6.29
C PRO A 24 32.72 6.15 -7.34
N ALA A 25 32.36 4.93 -6.93
CA ALA A 25 31.86 3.91 -7.86
C ALA A 25 30.55 4.30 -8.56
N VAL A 26 29.74 5.17 -7.96
CA VAL A 26 28.50 5.70 -8.54
C VAL A 26 28.76 7.01 -9.28
N VAL A 27 29.51 7.94 -8.67
CA VAL A 27 29.76 9.28 -9.22
C VAL A 27 30.68 9.25 -10.44
N GLU A 28 31.62 8.32 -10.48
CA GLU A 28 32.59 8.15 -11.58
C GLU A 28 32.21 6.98 -12.51
N ALA A 29 31.03 6.39 -12.34
CA ALA A 29 30.56 5.29 -13.17
C ALA A 29 30.54 5.73 -14.64
N THR A 30 31.29 5.04 -15.49
CA THR A 30 31.35 5.32 -16.93
C THR A 30 30.62 4.26 -17.74
N ALA A 31 30.04 4.67 -18.86
CA ALA A 31 29.46 3.77 -19.85
C ALA A 31 29.85 4.20 -21.27
N PRO A 32 29.98 3.26 -22.22
CA PRO A 32 30.22 3.58 -23.61
C PRO A 32 28.97 4.20 -24.24
N LEU A 33 29.06 5.47 -24.65
CA LEU A 33 27.95 6.22 -25.25
C LEU A 33 28.37 6.86 -26.59
N VAL A 34 27.41 7.05 -27.48
CA VAL A 34 27.60 7.77 -28.74
C VAL A 34 26.69 8.99 -28.81
N ARG A 35 27.23 10.12 -29.27
CA ARG A 35 26.47 11.37 -29.37
C ARG A 35 25.88 11.55 -30.76
N SER A 36 24.59 11.87 -30.79
CA SER A 36 23.89 12.29 -32.00
C SER A 36 24.13 13.78 -32.28
N GLY A 37 24.06 14.21 -33.54
CA GLY A 37 24.14 15.64 -33.91
C GLY A 37 23.06 16.53 -33.27
N THR A 38 22.02 15.93 -32.67
CA THR A 38 20.97 16.60 -31.89
C THR A 38 21.36 16.84 -30.42
N GLY A 39 22.60 16.54 -30.02
CA GLY A 39 23.15 16.81 -28.68
C GLY A 39 22.92 15.72 -27.61
N LYS A 40 22.01 14.77 -27.85
CA LYS A 40 21.69 13.67 -26.90
C LYS A 40 22.64 12.47 -27.03
N TRP A 41 22.85 11.80 -25.90
CA TRP A 41 23.61 10.55 -25.76
C TRP A 41 22.75 9.31 -26.05
N HIS A 42 23.37 8.29 -26.66
CA HIS A 42 22.74 7.02 -27.01
C HIS A 42 23.66 5.85 -26.67
N VAL A 43 23.06 4.71 -26.31
CA VAL A 43 23.81 3.46 -26.07
C VAL A 43 24.10 2.80 -27.43
N PRO A 44 25.36 2.42 -27.73
CA PRO A 44 25.71 1.78 -28.98
C PRO A 44 25.07 0.38 -29.10
N VAL A 45 24.60 0.03 -30.29
CA VAL A 45 24.03 -1.28 -30.57
C VAL A 45 25.16 -2.31 -30.72
N GLN A 46 25.15 -3.38 -29.94
CA GLN A 46 26.10 -4.49 -30.10
C GLN A 46 25.81 -5.27 -31.39
N GLU A 47 26.86 -5.67 -32.11
CA GLU A 47 26.73 -6.51 -33.31
C GLU A 47 25.92 -7.79 -33.03
N GLY A 48 24.94 -8.07 -33.89
CA GLY A 48 24.09 -9.27 -33.80
C GLY A 48 22.90 -9.20 -32.83
N LYS A 49 22.73 -8.11 -32.07
CA LYS A 49 21.52 -7.90 -31.24
C LYS A 49 20.55 -6.92 -31.91
N THR A 50 19.33 -7.39 -32.20
CA THR A 50 18.25 -6.60 -32.83
C THR A 50 17.21 -6.05 -31.84
N TRP A 51 17.40 -6.23 -30.52
CA TRP A 51 16.45 -5.68 -29.54
C TRP A 51 16.49 -4.13 -29.46
N GLY A 52 15.31 -3.53 -29.63
CA GLY A 52 15.02 -2.10 -29.85
C GLY A 52 15.25 -1.16 -28.65
N TYR A 53 15.14 0.16 -28.74
CA TYR A 53 14.08 0.94 -29.40
C TYR A 53 14.53 2.35 -29.84
N CYS A 54 15.83 2.62 -29.96
CA CYS A 54 16.30 3.95 -30.35
C CYS A 54 16.76 3.99 -31.82
N GLN A 55 15.93 4.55 -32.70
CA GLN A 55 16.27 4.74 -34.12
C GLN A 55 17.54 5.59 -34.32
N HIS A 56 17.85 6.47 -33.37
CA HIS A 56 19.07 7.28 -33.41
C HIS A 56 20.32 6.47 -33.09
N ALA A 57 20.26 5.53 -32.15
CA ALA A 57 21.38 4.63 -31.85
C ALA A 57 21.73 3.76 -33.08
N ALA A 58 20.72 3.24 -33.78
CA ALA A 58 20.92 2.46 -35.01
C ALA A 58 21.59 3.27 -36.14
N ARG A 59 21.24 4.56 -36.29
CA ARG A 59 21.89 5.47 -37.26
C ARG A 59 23.32 5.85 -36.92
N LEU A 60 23.74 5.59 -35.68
CA LEU A 60 25.10 5.84 -35.19
C LEU A 60 25.95 4.55 -35.15
N ALA A 61 25.43 3.44 -35.70
CA ALA A 61 26.16 2.19 -35.79
C ALA A 61 27.50 2.38 -36.54
N GLY A 62 28.57 1.81 -35.99
CA GLY A 62 29.93 1.96 -36.51
C GLY A 62 30.69 3.20 -36.04
N ARG A 63 30.07 4.11 -35.26
CA ARG A 63 30.81 5.17 -34.56
C ARG A 63 31.49 4.62 -33.31
N THR A 64 32.70 5.11 -33.04
CA THR A 64 33.43 4.78 -31.82
C THR A 64 32.71 5.38 -30.61
N PRO A 65 32.30 4.57 -29.62
CA PRO A 65 31.72 5.09 -28.39
C PRO A 65 32.77 5.79 -27.53
N GLU A 66 32.34 6.86 -26.85
CA GLU A 66 33.12 7.57 -25.84
C GLU A 66 32.79 6.99 -24.45
N GLN A 67 33.78 6.90 -23.57
CA GLN A 67 33.54 6.58 -22.16
C GLN A 67 33.08 7.84 -21.46
N VAL A 68 31.81 7.87 -21.05
CA VAL A 68 31.19 9.06 -20.45
C VAL A 68 30.72 8.71 -19.06
N VAL A 69 30.94 9.63 -18.11
CA VAL A 69 30.38 9.52 -16.77
C VAL A 69 28.86 9.54 -16.87
N VAL A 70 28.23 8.44 -16.45
CA VAL A 70 26.79 8.21 -16.62
C VAL A 70 25.99 9.29 -15.93
N LEU A 71 26.39 9.67 -14.71
CA LEU A 71 25.75 10.73 -13.92
C LEU A 71 25.65 12.06 -14.66
N ASP A 72 26.71 12.43 -15.39
CA ASP A 72 26.79 13.70 -16.13
C ASP A 72 25.99 13.64 -17.45
N ALA A 73 25.83 12.45 -18.01
CA ALA A 73 25.10 12.23 -19.25
C ALA A 73 23.58 12.03 -19.06
N LEU A 74 23.09 11.79 -17.83
CA LEU A 74 21.71 11.38 -17.59
C LEU A 74 20.64 12.33 -18.11
N GLY A 75 20.81 13.65 -17.90
CA GLY A 75 19.88 14.66 -18.41
C GLY A 75 19.82 14.71 -19.94
N ASP A 76 20.91 14.29 -20.60
CA ASP A 76 21.08 14.31 -22.05
C ASP A 76 20.92 12.92 -22.70
N LEU A 77 20.67 11.86 -21.92
CA LEU A 77 20.42 10.52 -22.44
C LEU A 77 19.06 10.45 -23.12
N CYS A 78 19.02 9.76 -24.27
CA CYS A 78 17.75 9.46 -24.93
C CYS A 78 16.88 8.58 -24.03
N SER A 79 15.60 8.93 -23.85
CA SER A 79 14.64 8.17 -23.04
C SER A 79 14.51 6.69 -23.45
N GLY A 80 14.72 6.37 -24.72
CA GLY A 80 14.77 4.99 -25.22
C GLY A 80 16.07 4.24 -24.95
N CYS A 81 17.16 4.95 -24.62
CA CYS A 81 18.48 4.39 -24.32
C CYS A 81 18.78 4.31 -22.83
N VAL A 82 18.07 5.06 -21.97
CA VAL A 82 18.31 5.12 -20.52
C VAL A 82 18.29 3.73 -19.87
N GLY A 83 17.36 2.84 -20.25
CA GLY A 83 17.29 1.47 -19.72
C GLY A 83 18.24 0.47 -20.37
N ALA A 84 19.03 0.90 -21.36
CA ALA A 84 19.99 0.04 -22.06
C ALA A 84 21.44 0.26 -21.60
N VAL A 85 21.69 1.25 -20.74
CA VAL A 85 23.01 1.49 -20.17
C VAL A 85 23.36 0.34 -19.22
N GLU A 86 24.48 -0.33 -19.46
CA GLU A 86 24.97 -1.41 -18.63
C GLU A 86 26.07 -0.90 -17.69
N LEU A 87 25.88 -1.11 -16.38
CA LEU A 87 26.89 -0.85 -15.35
C LEU A 87 27.40 -2.18 -14.79
N PRO A 88 28.63 -2.24 -14.23
CA PRO A 88 29.07 -3.40 -13.47
C PRO A 88 28.07 -3.72 -12.35
N TYR A 89 27.76 -5.00 -12.13
CA TYR A 89 26.69 -5.42 -11.22
C TYR A 89 26.74 -4.76 -9.83
N GLY A 90 27.92 -4.69 -9.20
CA GLY A 90 28.06 -4.04 -7.89
C GLY A 90 27.82 -2.53 -7.93
N VAL A 91 28.14 -1.86 -9.05
CA VAL A 91 27.86 -0.44 -9.28
C VAL A 91 26.37 -0.23 -9.53
N GLU A 92 25.72 -1.10 -10.31
CA GLU A 92 24.27 -1.06 -10.55
C GLU A 92 23.48 -1.22 -9.24
N VAL A 93 23.93 -2.11 -8.34
CA VAL A 93 23.34 -2.29 -7.01
C VAL A 93 23.44 -1.00 -6.17
N LEU A 94 24.62 -0.38 -6.12
CA LEU A 94 24.83 0.88 -5.40
C LEU A 94 23.99 2.01 -6.02
N TRP A 95 23.89 2.05 -7.35
CA TRP A 95 23.08 3.02 -8.09
C TRP A 95 21.60 2.92 -7.69
N GLN A 96 21.02 1.71 -7.76
CA GLN A 96 19.62 1.46 -7.39
C GLN A 96 19.37 1.78 -5.91
N ALA A 97 20.29 1.44 -5.02
CA ALA A 97 20.16 1.76 -3.60
C ALA A 97 20.15 3.27 -3.37
N MET A 98 21.02 4.03 -4.05
CA MET A 98 21.06 5.49 -3.94
C MET A 98 19.80 6.15 -4.49
N GLU A 99 19.18 5.58 -5.51
CA GLU A 99 17.91 6.08 -6.04
C GLU A 99 16.81 6.00 -4.99
N GLU A 100 16.68 4.87 -4.30
CA GLU A 100 15.72 4.70 -3.21
C GLU A 100 16.04 5.61 -2.02
N ILE A 101 17.32 5.75 -1.64
CA ILE A 101 17.75 6.65 -0.56
C ILE A 101 17.38 8.11 -0.90
N LEU A 102 17.67 8.58 -2.12
CA LEU A 102 17.36 9.95 -2.53
C LEU A 102 15.85 10.21 -2.62
N ARG A 103 15.08 9.24 -3.13
CA ARG A 103 13.62 9.34 -3.18
C ARG A 103 13.05 9.43 -1.78
N ALA A 104 13.51 8.60 -0.85
CA ALA A 104 13.10 8.64 0.54
C ALA A 104 13.52 9.94 1.25
N ASP A 105 14.73 10.45 0.99
CA ASP A 105 15.21 11.73 1.52
C ASP A 105 14.36 12.91 1.05
N ALA A 106 14.04 12.96 -0.25
CA ALA A 106 13.17 14.00 -0.80
C ALA A 106 11.78 13.98 -0.14
N ARG A 107 11.18 12.79 0.04
CA ARG A 107 9.88 12.63 0.73
C ARG A 107 9.96 13.11 2.20
N ALA A 108 11.04 12.76 2.91
CA ALA A 108 11.26 13.21 4.29
C ALA A 108 11.43 14.73 4.36
N GLY A 109 12.17 15.33 3.42
CA GLY A 109 12.36 16.77 3.32
C GLY A 109 11.07 17.54 2.98
N GLU A 110 10.25 17.01 2.05
CA GLU A 110 8.93 17.56 1.74
C GLU A 110 8.01 17.55 2.96
N LEU A 111 8.01 16.45 3.73
CA LEU A 111 7.22 16.32 4.94
C LEU A 111 7.67 17.30 6.03
N ALA A 112 8.98 17.38 6.29
CA ALA A 112 9.56 18.31 7.28
C ALA A 112 9.36 19.78 6.89
N GLY A 113 9.32 20.08 5.58
CA GLY A 113 9.11 21.42 5.04
C GLY A 113 7.64 21.84 4.88
N ALA A 114 6.68 20.99 5.25
CA ALA A 114 5.25 21.25 5.05
C ALA A 114 4.77 22.47 5.87
N ARG A 115 4.35 23.54 5.18
CA ARG A 115 3.85 24.78 5.81
C ARG A 115 2.31 24.87 5.89
N GLY A 116 1.61 23.89 5.32
CA GLY A 116 0.15 23.83 5.33
C GLY A 116 -0.41 23.30 6.65
N PRO A 117 -1.75 23.21 6.76
CA PRO A 117 -2.37 22.61 7.92
C PRO A 117 -2.02 21.12 8.03
N HIS A 118 -1.67 20.71 9.24
CA HIS A 118 -1.34 19.34 9.57
C HIS A 118 -2.64 18.58 9.77
N THR A 119 -2.98 17.67 8.85
CA THR A 119 -4.25 16.93 8.90
C THR A 119 -3.97 15.43 8.92
N TRP A 120 -4.85 14.66 9.56
CA TRP A 120 -4.70 13.22 9.63
C TRP A 120 -4.71 12.50 8.28
N PRO A 121 -5.53 12.88 7.28
CA PRO A 121 -5.45 12.30 5.93
C PRO A 121 -4.09 12.54 5.25
N SER A 122 -3.51 13.73 5.42
CA SER A 122 -2.16 14.02 4.91
C SER A 122 -1.09 13.23 5.66
N TYR A 123 -1.24 13.10 6.98
CA TYR A 123 -0.36 12.27 7.80
C TYR A 123 -0.43 10.78 7.38
N ALA A 124 -1.63 10.22 7.15
CA ALA A 124 -1.79 8.83 6.71
C ALA A 124 -1.11 8.57 5.35
N LYS A 125 -1.19 9.54 4.42
CA LYS A 125 -0.46 9.49 3.13
C LYS A 125 1.06 9.59 3.31
N ALA A 126 1.52 10.41 4.25
CA ALA A 126 2.94 10.48 4.59
C ALA A 126 3.42 9.18 5.26
N LEU A 127 2.59 8.59 6.13
CA LEU A 127 2.84 7.31 6.79
C LEU A 127 2.95 6.16 5.79
N GLU A 128 2.09 6.14 4.76
CA GLU A 128 2.14 5.19 3.65
C GLU A 128 3.48 5.20 2.92
N ARG A 129 4.07 6.40 2.78
CA ARG A 129 5.31 6.64 2.03
C ARG A 129 6.56 6.69 2.93
N ALA A 130 6.42 6.32 4.20
CA ALA A 130 7.50 6.38 5.18
C ALA A 130 8.66 5.47 4.77
N ALA A 131 9.89 5.98 4.89
CA ALA A 131 11.09 5.26 4.45
C ALA A 131 11.26 3.89 5.11
N ARG A 132 10.83 3.71 6.36
CA ARG A 132 10.90 2.43 7.08
C ARG A 132 10.20 1.26 6.36
N HIS A 133 9.24 1.54 5.48
CA HIS A 133 8.56 0.50 4.69
C HIS A 133 9.47 -0.11 3.62
N ASP A 134 10.47 0.63 3.16
CA ASP A 134 11.43 0.18 2.15
C ASP A 134 12.70 -0.44 2.78
N ASP A 135 12.85 -0.44 4.11
CA ASP A 135 14.10 -0.80 4.82
C ASP A 135 14.58 -2.23 4.51
N ALA A 136 13.68 -3.20 4.56
CA ALA A 136 14.02 -4.59 4.24
C ALA A 136 14.47 -4.75 2.78
N ALA A 137 13.83 -4.01 1.85
CA ALA A 137 14.15 -4.06 0.43
C ALA A 137 15.52 -3.42 0.14
N VAL A 138 15.78 -2.23 0.70
CA VAL A 138 17.07 -1.52 0.53
C VAL A 138 18.22 -2.31 1.17
N ARG A 139 18.03 -2.88 2.36
CA ARG A 139 19.04 -3.74 2.99
C ARG A 139 19.30 -5.01 2.18
N ALA A 140 18.26 -5.64 1.64
CA ALA A 140 18.40 -6.81 0.77
C ALA A 140 19.14 -6.46 -0.54
N LEU A 141 18.87 -5.28 -1.10
CA LEU A 141 19.53 -4.75 -2.29
C LEU A 141 21.03 -4.52 -2.03
N LEU A 142 21.40 -3.88 -0.92
CA LEU A 142 22.79 -3.59 -0.57
C LEU A 142 23.60 -4.83 -0.16
N LYS A 143 22.93 -5.89 0.32
CA LYS A 143 23.60 -7.09 0.84
C LYS A 143 24.73 -7.66 -0.03
N PRO A 144 24.61 -7.80 -1.37
CA PRO A 144 25.66 -8.36 -2.20
C PRO A 144 26.93 -7.51 -2.27
N VAL A 145 26.85 -6.21 -2.00
CA VAL A 145 28.00 -5.29 -2.07
C VAL A 145 28.67 -5.06 -0.72
N LEU A 146 28.01 -5.34 0.40
CA LEU A 146 28.57 -5.13 1.75
C LEU A 146 29.86 -5.91 2.02
N ASP A 147 29.95 -7.14 1.49
CA ASP A 147 31.13 -8.02 1.64
C ASP A 147 32.06 -7.96 0.41
N HIS A 148 31.82 -7.06 -0.53
CA HIS A 148 32.63 -6.95 -1.75
C HIS A 148 33.97 -6.28 -1.46
N ALA A 149 35.09 -6.86 -1.92
CA ALA A 149 36.44 -6.40 -1.61
C ALA A 149 36.68 -4.90 -1.96
N GLU A 150 36.18 -4.45 -3.11
CA GLU A 150 36.41 -3.08 -3.61
C GLU A 150 35.24 -2.12 -3.33
N LEU A 151 34.03 -2.66 -3.11
CA LEU A 151 32.79 -1.87 -3.00
C LEU A 151 32.22 -1.87 -1.58
N GLY A 152 32.71 -2.72 -0.68
CA GLY A 152 32.19 -2.88 0.68
C GLY A 152 32.15 -1.58 1.45
N ALA A 153 33.25 -0.80 1.42
CA ALA A 153 33.30 0.50 2.10
C ALA A 153 32.20 1.47 1.61
N GLN A 154 31.92 1.45 0.31
CA GLN A 154 30.87 2.25 -0.33
C GLN A 154 29.47 1.71 0.00
N GLY A 155 29.28 0.39 0.01
CA GLY A 155 28.05 -0.26 0.46
C GLY A 155 27.70 0.08 1.91
N TRP A 156 28.68 0.08 2.81
CA TRP A 156 28.48 0.49 4.21
C TRP A 156 28.18 1.99 4.36
N ARG A 157 28.73 2.85 3.49
CA ARG A 157 28.36 4.29 3.45
C ARG A 157 26.91 4.47 3.01
N ALA A 158 26.48 3.81 1.94
CA ALA A 158 25.10 3.84 1.46
C ALA A 158 24.13 3.33 2.54
N LEU A 159 24.49 2.25 3.25
CA LEU A 159 23.67 1.72 4.35
C LEU A 159 23.52 2.71 5.52
N ARG A 160 24.58 3.44 5.88
CA ARG A 160 24.49 4.51 6.89
C ARG A 160 23.61 5.66 6.44
N ALA A 161 23.73 6.07 5.18
CA ALA A 161 22.89 7.11 4.60
C ALA A 161 21.41 6.70 4.61
N TRP A 162 21.12 5.44 4.25
CA TRP A 162 19.78 4.87 4.35
C TRP A 162 19.24 4.92 5.79
N THR A 163 20.00 4.44 6.77
CA THR A 163 19.57 4.51 8.19
C THR A 163 19.26 5.95 8.62
N ALA A 164 20.11 6.92 8.26
CA ALA A 164 19.89 8.32 8.58
C ALA A 164 18.65 8.92 7.89
N VAL A 165 18.33 8.48 6.67
CA VAL A 165 17.09 8.87 5.98
C VAL A 165 15.85 8.28 6.66
N VAL A 166 15.92 7.02 7.11
CA VAL A 166 14.84 6.39 7.89
C VAL A 166 14.60 7.17 9.18
N GLU A 167 15.65 7.49 9.93
CA GLU A 167 15.57 8.31 11.16
C GLU A 167 14.93 9.68 10.88
N ARG A 168 15.40 10.43 9.88
CA ARG A 168 14.80 11.72 9.49
C ARG A 168 13.34 11.60 9.05
N SER A 169 12.99 10.54 8.32
CA SER A 169 11.61 10.28 7.92
C SER A 169 10.71 10.05 9.13
N ASP A 170 11.18 9.29 10.13
CA ASP A 170 10.43 9.01 11.35
C ASP A 170 10.35 10.24 12.26
N GLU A 171 11.40 11.04 12.37
CA GLU A 171 11.39 12.34 13.05
C GLU A 171 10.40 13.32 12.41
N ALA A 172 10.39 13.44 11.08
CA ALA A 172 9.46 14.29 10.35
C ALA A 172 8.01 13.83 10.56
N LEU A 173 7.75 12.52 10.57
CA LEU A 173 6.44 11.97 10.91
C LEU A 173 6.04 12.25 12.35
N ALA A 174 6.96 12.09 13.31
CA ALA A 174 6.69 12.39 14.71
C ALA A 174 6.37 13.87 14.92
N ALA A 175 7.12 14.77 14.28
CA ALA A 175 6.87 16.21 14.30
C ALA A 175 5.52 16.55 13.65
N TYR A 176 5.19 15.95 12.50
CA TYR A 176 3.90 16.13 11.84
C TYR A 176 2.74 15.69 12.73
N ARG A 177 2.88 14.50 13.37
CA ARG A 177 1.89 13.95 14.30
C ARG A 177 1.70 14.86 15.52
N ALA A 178 2.78 15.41 16.07
CA ALA A 178 2.72 16.33 17.21
C ALA A 178 2.08 17.68 16.86
N ALA A 179 2.20 18.13 15.61
CA ALA A 179 1.56 19.34 15.10
C ALA A 179 0.11 19.11 14.63
N ALA A 180 -0.32 17.85 14.49
CA ALA A 180 -1.68 17.49 14.10
C ALA A 180 -2.66 17.66 15.26
N PRO A 181 -3.97 17.82 14.98
CA PRO A 181 -5.01 18.00 16.00
C PRO A 181 -5.09 16.78 16.93
N PRO A 182 -5.37 16.95 18.24
CA PRO A 182 -5.48 15.81 19.15
C PRO A 182 -6.63 14.88 18.73
N ALA A 183 -6.45 13.57 18.96
CA ALA A 183 -7.43 12.55 18.59
C ALA A 183 -8.83 12.81 19.10
N THR A 184 -8.94 13.28 20.35
CA THR A 184 -10.22 13.61 20.99
C THR A 184 -10.95 14.70 20.22
N ALA A 185 -10.24 15.75 19.78
CA ALA A 185 -10.83 16.80 18.96
C ALA A 185 -11.31 16.26 17.61
N THR A 186 -10.49 15.47 16.90
CA THR A 186 -10.90 14.89 15.61
C THR A 186 -12.07 13.91 15.76
N ALA A 187 -12.09 13.09 16.82
CA ALA A 187 -13.18 12.15 17.10
C ALA A 187 -14.50 12.90 17.37
N SER A 188 -14.48 13.96 18.20
CA SER A 188 -15.66 14.78 18.47
C SER A 188 -16.14 15.56 17.24
N VAL A 189 -15.22 16.10 16.43
CA VAL A 189 -15.53 16.77 15.16
C VAL A 189 -16.18 15.79 14.17
N THR A 190 -15.66 14.57 14.08
CA THR A 190 -16.21 13.51 13.23
C THR A 190 -17.62 13.12 13.69
N ALA A 191 -17.82 12.93 15.00
CA ALA A 191 -19.13 12.60 15.57
C ALA A 191 -20.17 13.70 15.29
N ALA A 192 -19.80 14.97 15.42
CA ALA A 192 -20.68 16.09 15.08
C ALA A 192 -21.05 16.09 13.57
N CYS A 193 -20.07 15.84 12.70
CA CYS A 193 -20.31 15.71 11.26
C CYS A 193 -21.26 14.55 10.93
N ASP A 194 -21.07 13.39 11.54
CA ASP A 194 -21.89 12.20 11.31
C ASP A 194 -23.33 12.40 11.84
N ALA A 195 -23.49 13.04 13.01
CA ALA A 195 -24.80 13.38 13.57
C ALA A 195 -25.58 14.35 12.65
N VAL A 196 -24.92 15.38 12.12
CA VAL A 196 -25.55 16.30 11.17
C VAL A 196 -25.81 15.62 9.80
N ALA A 197 -24.90 14.77 9.33
CA ALA A 197 -25.08 14.04 8.07
C ALA A 197 -26.20 12.99 8.12
N ALA A 198 -26.54 12.47 9.30
CA ALA A 198 -27.67 11.56 9.49
C ALA A 198 -29.03 12.24 9.20
N ASP A 199 -29.09 13.58 9.28
CA ASP A 199 -30.27 14.34 8.87
C ASP A 199 -30.36 14.45 7.35
N ARG A 200 -31.32 13.72 6.77
CA ARG A 200 -31.58 13.70 5.32
C ARG A 200 -31.84 15.09 4.73
N THR A 201 -32.35 16.02 5.53
CA THR A 201 -32.64 17.39 5.07
C THR A 201 -31.39 18.13 4.61
N VAL A 202 -30.23 17.90 5.25
CA VAL A 202 -28.95 18.53 4.86
C VAL A 202 -28.56 18.15 3.43
N HIS A 203 -28.69 16.86 3.11
CA HIS A 203 -28.42 16.34 1.77
C HIS A 203 -29.48 16.73 0.73
N GLU A 204 -30.72 16.95 1.15
CA GLU A 204 -31.79 17.42 0.28
C GLU A 204 -31.64 18.91 -0.06
N GLU A 205 -31.40 19.75 0.95
CA GLU A 205 -31.10 21.18 0.80
C GLU A 205 -29.87 21.40 -0.10
N SER A 206 -28.79 20.66 0.17
CA SER A 206 -27.55 20.72 -0.61
C SER A 206 -27.73 20.30 -2.07
N ARG A 207 -28.45 19.19 -2.34
CA ARG A 207 -28.78 18.76 -3.71
C ARG A 207 -29.71 19.73 -4.42
N ALA A 208 -30.72 20.28 -3.73
CA ALA A 208 -31.63 21.27 -4.29
C ALA A 208 -30.87 22.49 -4.81
N LEU A 209 -29.90 22.98 -4.02
CA LEU A 209 -29.09 24.12 -4.42
C LEU A 209 -28.08 23.79 -5.53
N GLY A 210 -27.56 22.55 -5.56
CA GLY A 210 -26.77 22.06 -6.68
C GLY A 210 -27.58 21.99 -8.00
N ALA A 211 -28.88 21.68 -7.93
CA ALA A 211 -29.76 21.65 -9.10
C ALA A 211 -29.94 23.04 -9.74
N VAL A 212 -29.95 24.12 -8.94
CA VAL A 212 -29.96 25.52 -9.42
C VAL A 212 -28.79 25.82 -10.35
N LEU A 213 -27.65 25.16 -10.14
CA LEU A 213 -26.44 25.28 -10.97
C LEU A 213 -26.45 24.32 -12.19
N GLY A 214 -27.52 23.55 -12.38
CA GLY A 214 -27.68 22.57 -13.45
C GLY A 214 -26.91 21.26 -13.21
N ALA A 215 -26.66 20.86 -11.95
CA ALA A 215 -25.91 19.64 -11.60
C ALA A 215 -26.38 18.38 -12.34
N SER A 216 -27.69 18.25 -12.59
CA SER A 216 -28.35 17.14 -13.30
C SER A 216 -28.06 17.04 -14.81
N TYR A 217 -27.45 18.06 -15.44
CA TYR A 217 -27.28 18.12 -16.90
C TYR A 217 -25.89 17.75 -17.45
N GLY A 218 -25.07 17.02 -16.70
CA GLY A 218 -23.77 16.50 -17.19
C GLY A 218 -22.65 17.55 -17.35
N TYR A 219 -21.43 17.04 -17.57
CA TYR A 219 -20.13 17.72 -17.52
C TYR A 219 -20.09 19.13 -18.16
N GLY A 220 -19.63 20.13 -17.41
CA GLY A 220 -19.38 21.48 -17.93
C GLY A 220 -18.45 22.32 -17.05
N TYR A 221 -17.61 23.13 -17.69
CA TYR A 221 -16.73 24.11 -17.06
C TYR A 221 -17.52 25.14 -16.23
N GLY A 222 -16.97 25.56 -15.08
CA GLY A 222 -17.54 26.58 -14.19
C GLY A 222 -18.51 26.08 -13.13
N ARG A 223 -18.55 24.77 -12.83
CA ARG A 223 -19.27 24.21 -11.67
C ARG A 223 -18.35 24.13 -10.45
N PRO A 224 -18.89 24.25 -9.22
CA PRO A 224 -18.12 23.94 -8.02
C PRO A 224 -17.58 22.52 -8.07
N SER A 225 -16.37 22.34 -7.53
CA SER A 225 -15.68 21.05 -7.48
C SER A 225 -16.37 20.01 -6.59
N LEU A 226 -17.18 20.45 -5.63
CA LEU A 226 -17.87 19.62 -4.65
C LEU A 226 -19.29 20.14 -4.40
N GLU A 227 -20.17 19.21 -3.98
CA GLU A 227 -21.46 19.54 -3.40
C GLU A 227 -21.31 20.45 -2.16
N LEU A 228 -22.28 21.33 -1.90
CA LEU A 228 -22.18 22.37 -0.85
C LEU A 228 -21.93 21.76 0.53
N TRP A 229 -22.72 20.76 0.93
CA TRP A 229 -22.53 20.08 2.22
C TRP A 229 -21.14 19.46 2.35
N THR A 230 -20.65 18.76 1.33
CA THR A 230 -19.31 18.16 1.32
C THR A 230 -18.23 19.22 1.52
N MET A 231 -18.39 20.40 0.91
CA MET A 231 -17.48 21.53 1.06
C MET A 231 -17.54 22.14 2.46
N VAL A 232 -18.75 22.36 3.00
CA VAL A 232 -18.98 22.88 4.36
C VAL A 232 -18.36 21.96 5.40
N ARG A 233 -18.68 20.67 5.35
CA ARG A 233 -18.11 19.65 6.22
C ARG A 233 -16.58 19.66 6.18
N ALA A 234 -16.00 19.60 4.98
CA ALA A 234 -14.55 19.57 4.82
C ALA A 234 -13.84 20.82 5.35
N ALA A 235 -14.43 22.01 5.13
CA ALA A 235 -13.88 23.28 5.59
C ALA A 235 -14.06 23.46 7.11
N TRP A 236 -15.22 23.07 7.65
CA TRP A 236 -15.52 23.17 9.08
C TRP A 236 -14.63 22.24 9.90
N THR A 237 -14.53 20.96 9.50
CA THR A 237 -13.62 19.99 10.11
C THR A 237 -12.20 20.55 10.16
N MET A 238 -11.70 21.05 9.04
CA MET A 238 -10.35 21.58 8.95
C MET A 238 -10.13 22.83 9.85
N ALA A 239 -11.12 23.71 9.97
CA ALA A 239 -11.02 24.88 10.84
C ALA A 239 -11.02 24.47 12.32
N ARG A 240 -11.92 23.57 12.74
CA ARG A 240 -11.98 23.07 14.12
C ARG A 240 -10.75 22.28 14.52
N GLU A 241 -10.25 21.45 13.61
CA GLU A 241 -9.00 20.72 13.78
C GLU A 241 -7.80 21.66 13.98
N GLN A 242 -7.81 22.85 13.37
CA GLN A 242 -6.80 23.88 13.59
C GLN A 242 -7.02 24.73 14.86
N GLY A 243 -7.97 24.34 15.72
CA GLY A 243 -8.28 25.04 16.96
C GLY A 243 -9.02 26.37 16.79
N GLN A 244 -9.64 26.62 15.62
CA GLN A 244 -10.53 27.78 15.46
C GLN A 244 -11.77 27.61 16.33
N ASP A 245 -12.21 28.72 16.94
CA ASP A 245 -13.49 28.76 17.65
C ASP A 245 -14.68 28.72 16.67
N ALA A 246 -15.91 28.74 17.19
CA ALA A 246 -17.12 28.66 16.37
C ALA A 246 -17.21 29.81 15.35
N GLY A 247 -16.79 31.01 15.72
CA GLY A 247 -16.79 32.18 14.84
C GLY A 247 -15.75 32.05 13.73
N GLY A 248 -14.51 31.72 14.09
CA GLY A 248 -13.42 31.49 13.14
C GLY A 248 -13.71 30.33 12.19
N ALA A 249 -14.36 29.26 12.66
CA ALA A 249 -14.79 28.16 11.81
C ALA A 249 -15.85 28.59 10.79
N LEU A 250 -16.86 29.36 11.20
CA LEU A 250 -17.88 29.89 10.30
C LEU A 250 -17.28 30.84 9.25
N ASP A 251 -16.40 31.75 9.67
CA ASP A 251 -15.72 32.69 8.77
C ASP A 251 -14.87 31.93 7.73
N TYR A 252 -14.13 30.92 8.18
CA TYR A 252 -13.32 30.08 7.32
C TYR A 252 -14.16 29.31 6.30
N VAL A 253 -15.23 28.63 6.74
CA VAL A 253 -16.16 27.91 5.87
C VAL A 253 -16.77 28.85 4.85
N SER A 254 -17.26 30.00 5.29
CA SER A 254 -17.88 31.00 4.43
C SER A 254 -16.90 31.50 3.36
N ALA A 255 -15.64 31.74 3.72
CA ALA A 255 -14.59 32.14 2.77
C ALA A 255 -14.28 31.05 1.74
N VAL A 256 -14.19 29.77 2.16
CA VAL A 256 -13.95 28.64 1.25
C VAL A 256 -15.12 28.46 0.28
N VAL A 257 -16.35 28.47 0.79
CA VAL A 257 -17.56 28.33 -0.04
C VAL A 257 -17.70 29.53 -0.98
N ALA A 258 -17.48 30.76 -0.51
CA ALA A 258 -17.53 31.96 -1.36
C ALA A 258 -16.57 31.90 -2.55
N ARG A 259 -15.38 31.29 -2.38
CA ARG A 259 -14.40 31.17 -3.47
C ARG A 259 -14.89 30.31 -4.63
N GLU A 260 -15.66 29.26 -4.33
CA GLU A 260 -16.15 28.28 -5.30
C GLU A 260 -17.60 28.57 -5.73
N TRP A 261 -18.51 28.66 -4.76
CA TRP A 261 -19.95 28.88 -4.97
C TRP A 261 -20.29 30.36 -5.18
N GLY A 262 -19.49 31.28 -4.65
CA GLY A 262 -19.70 32.73 -4.84
C GLY A 262 -19.48 33.22 -6.28
N LYS A 263 -18.86 32.40 -7.14
CA LYS A 263 -18.69 32.68 -8.58
C LYS A 263 -19.64 31.86 -9.46
N ALA A 264 -20.41 30.96 -8.87
CA ALA A 264 -21.32 30.09 -9.59
C ALA A 264 -22.50 30.91 -10.15
N ARG A 265 -22.93 30.55 -11.37
CA ARG A 265 -24.05 31.21 -12.05
C ARG A 265 -25.30 30.35 -11.96
N VAL A 266 -26.42 30.96 -11.63
CA VAL A 266 -27.73 30.29 -11.63
C VAL A 266 -28.08 29.88 -13.07
N ARG A 267 -28.37 28.60 -13.27
CA ARG A 267 -28.74 28.03 -14.58
C ARG A 267 -30.20 27.61 -14.64
N ASP A 268 -30.77 27.22 -13.51
CA ASP A 268 -32.18 26.84 -13.38
C ASP A 268 -32.83 27.63 -12.23
N VAL A 269 -33.60 28.66 -12.59
CA VAL A 269 -34.32 29.50 -11.64
C VAL A 269 -35.50 28.75 -11.02
N THR A 270 -36.05 27.73 -11.70
CA THR A 270 -37.19 26.94 -11.20
C THR A 270 -36.80 25.99 -10.07
N ALA A 271 -35.50 25.68 -9.96
CA ALA A 271 -34.93 24.89 -8.89
C ALA A 271 -34.62 25.71 -7.62
N LEU A 272 -34.82 27.03 -7.62
CA LEU A 272 -34.62 27.85 -6.42
C LEU A 272 -35.64 27.44 -5.34
N PRO A 273 -35.20 27.30 -4.06
CA PRO A 273 -36.11 26.98 -2.96
C PRO A 273 -37.24 28.00 -2.83
N LEU A 274 -38.46 27.51 -2.56
CA LEU A 274 -39.62 28.35 -2.24
C LEU A 274 -39.93 28.28 -0.72
N PRO A 275 -40.36 29.39 -0.10
CA PRO A 275 -40.52 30.73 -0.67
C PRO A 275 -39.17 31.48 -0.86
N ALA A 276 -39.14 32.45 -1.78
CA ALA A 276 -37.98 33.33 -1.96
C ALA A 276 -37.71 34.15 -0.69
N LEU A 277 -36.43 34.29 -0.32
CA LEU A 277 -35.99 34.97 0.90
C LEU A 277 -35.54 36.41 0.65
N THR A 278 -35.21 36.76 -0.59
CA THR A 278 -34.83 38.11 -1.01
C THR A 278 -35.93 38.80 -1.80
N CYS A 279 -35.97 40.14 -1.73
CA CYS A 279 -36.94 40.93 -2.48
C CYS A 279 -36.64 40.86 -3.99
N ALA A 280 -37.66 40.56 -4.79
CA ALA A 280 -37.52 40.55 -6.25
C ALA A 280 -37.33 41.96 -6.85
N ALA A 281 -37.78 43.01 -6.15
CA ALA A 281 -37.67 44.39 -6.62
C ALA A 281 -36.28 44.98 -6.34
N GLY A 282 -35.78 45.83 -7.24
CA GLY A 282 -34.52 46.56 -7.09
C GLY A 282 -33.30 45.92 -7.77
N HIS A 283 -33.46 44.74 -8.37
CA HIS A 283 -32.41 44.11 -9.18
C HIS A 283 -32.51 44.54 -10.65
N ALA A 284 -31.36 44.63 -11.33
CA ALA A 284 -31.29 45.06 -12.73
C ALA A 284 -31.94 44.07 -13.72
N SER A 285 -32.12 42.81 -13.33
CA SER A 285 -32.77 41.77 -14.13
C SER A 285 -33.24 40.61 -13.25
N PRO A 286 -34.15 39.75 -13.75
CA PRO A 286 -34.52 38.51 -13.06
C PRO A 286 -33.33 37.58 -12.78
N ALA A 287 -32.33 37.55 -13.67
CA ALA A 287 -31.10 36.78 -13.46
C ALA A 287 -30.27 37.34 -12.30
N ALA A 288 -30.14 38.66 -12.20
CA ALA A 288 -29.43 39.31 -11.09
C ALA A 288 -30.14 39.10 -9.75
N TRP A 289 -31.47 39.05 -9.74
CA TRP A 289 -32.24 38.65 -8.56
C TRP A 289 -32.01 37.17 -8.21
N ALA A 290 -32.10 36.27 -9.19
CA ALA A 290 -31.91 34.84 -8.97
C ALA A 290 -30.52 34.51 -8.41
N GLU A 291 -29.48 35.20 -8.90
CA GLU A 291 -28.12 35.11 -8.34
C GLU A 291 -28.07 35.62 -6.89
N ALA A 292 -28.70 36.76 -6.59
CA ALA A 292 -28.74 37.29 -5.22
C ALA A 292 -29.49 36.35 -4.27
N GLU A 293 -30.62 35.77 -4.70
CA GLU A 293 -31.37 34.75 -3.95
C GLU A 293 -30.50 33.52 -3.71
N PHE A 294 -29.86 32.99 -4.76
CA PHE A 294 -28.94 31.86 -4.64
C PHE A 294 -27.79 32.14 -3.65
N HIS A 295 -27.19 33.34 -3.72
CA HIS A 295 -26.15 33.75 -2.79
C HIS A 295 -26.65 33.84 -1.36
N HIS A 296 -27.85 34.38 -1.15
CA HIS A 296 -28.47 34.44 0.17
C HIS A 296 -28.74 33.04 0.74
N GLN A 297 -29.27 32.13 -0.09
CA GLN A 297 -29.63 30.77 0.29
C GLN A 297 -28.40 29.96 0.73
N TRP A 298 -27.33 29.89 -0.07
CA TRP A 298 -26.16 29.12 0.34
C TRP A 298 -25.50 29.71 1.59
N HIS A 299 -25.42 31.04 1.73
CA HIS A 299 -24.90 31.65 2.96
C HIS A 299 -25.75 31.26 4.19
N SER A 300 -27.07 31.29 4.06
CA SER A 300 -27.97 30.89 5.15
C SER A 300 -27.79 29.41 5.49
N PHE A 301 -27.64 28.53 4.49
CA PHE A 301 -27.42 27.10 4.71
C PHE A 301 -26.09 26.86 5.43
N VAL A 302 -25.02 27.50 4.98
CA VAL A 302 -23.70 27.45 5.64
C VAL A 302 -23.81 27.86 7.11
N GLN A 303 -24.43 29.00 7.41
CA GLN A 303 -24.60 29.47 8.78
C GLN A 303 -25.40 28.48 9.65
N ARG A 304 -26.53 27.98 9.14
CA ARG A 304 -27.38 27.03 9.88
C ARG A 304 -26.66 25.70 10.11
N TRP A 305 -26.01 25.13 9.10
CA TRP A 305 -25.30 23.86 9.24
C TRP A 305 -24.09 23.99 10.15
N CYS A 306 -23.32 25.08 10.07
CA CYS A 306 -22.25 25.36 11.03
C CYS A 306 -22.78 25.48 12.46
N ALA A 307 -23.90 26.19 12.68
CA ALA A 307 -24.51 26.28 14.01
C ALA A 307 -24.96 24.91 14.56
N ARG A 308 -25.50 24.04 13.70
CA ARG A 308 -25.84 22.65 14.07
C ARG A 308 -24.58 21.84 14.41
N LEU A 309 -23.54 21.94 13.59
CA LEU A 309 -22.26 21.27 13.84
C LEU A 309 -21.65 21.70 15.20
N GLU A 310 -21.68 22.99 15.53
CA GLU A 310 -21.21 23.47 16.84
C GLU A 310 -22.09 22.98 18.00
N ALA A 311 -23.42 22.90 17.80
CA ALA A 311 -24.33 22.37 18.82
C ALA A 311 -24.07 20.88 19.11
N GLU A 312 -23.88 20.06 18.06
CA GLU A 312 -23.51 18.65 18.20
C GLU A 312 -22.12 18.49 18.84
N LEU A 313 -21.15 19.33 18.44
CA LEU A 313 -19.81 19.31 19.01
C LEU A 313 -19.80 19.63 20.51
N ALA A 314 -20.63 20.58 20.95
CA ALA A 314 -20.77 20.95 22.36
C ALA A 314 -21.46 19.84 23.19
N GLY A 315 -22.30 19.01 22.57
CA GLY A 315 -22.98 17.88 23.19
C GLY A 315 -22.16 16.59 23.26
N ALA A 316 -21.01 16.53 22.57
CA ALA A 316 -20.19 15.33 22.51
C ALA A 316 -19.55 15.00 23.88
N SER A 317 -19.91 13.84 24.45
CA SER A 317 -19.29 13.34 25.67
C SER A 317 -17.85 12.88 25.41
N GLN A 318 -16.93 13.24 26.31
CA GLN A 318 -15.60 12.63 26.32
C GLN A 318 -15.76 11.15 26.71
N GLY A 319 -15.57 10.25 25.75
CA GLY A 319 -15.62 8.81 26.00
C GLY A 319 -14.47 8.35 26.92
N SER A 320 -14.45 7.05 27.20
CA SER A 320 -13.42 6.44 28.05
C SER A 320 -12.04 6.47 27.37
N ASP A 321 -11.00 6.84 28.13
CA ASP A 321 -9.59 6.82 27.70
C ASP A 321 -8.92 5.45 27.91
N LYS A 322 -9.67 4.45 28.38
CA LYS A 322 -9.16 3.08 28.51
C LYS A 322 -8.67 2.58 27.17
N GLN A 323 -7.50 1.97 27.15
CA GLN A 323 -6.93 1.47 25.90
C GLN A 323 -7.60 0.15 25.49
N GLN A 324 -7.80 -0.04 24.20
CA GLN A 324 -8.25 -1.30 23.60
C GLN A 324 -7.49 -1.55 22.30
N LEU A 325 -7.49 -2.82 21.85
CA LEU A 325 -6.94 -3.17 20.55
C LEU A 325 -7.98 -2.95 19.46
N LEU A 326 -7.56 -2.43 18.31
CA LEU A 326 -8.41 -2.28 17.13
C LEU A 326 -7.69 -2.85 15.91
N LEU A 327 -8.27 -3.88 15.29
CA LEU A 327 -7.85 -4.31 13.96
C LEU A 327 -8.38 -3.30 12.94
N VAL A 328 -7.47 -2.75 12.13
CA VAL A 328 -7.77 -1.83 11.04
C VAL A 328 -7.38 -2.48 9.72
N CYS A 329 -8.39 -2.82 8.93
CA CYS A 329 -8.20 -3.37 7.60
C CYS A 329 -8.22 -2.26 6.53
N GLY A 330 -7.33 -2.39 5.56
CA GLY A 330 -7.09 -1.36 4.57
C GLY A 330 -6.23 -0.24 5.13
N TRP A 331 -5.11 -0.62 5.74
CA TRP A 331 -4.10 0.28 6.26
C TRP A 331 -3.02 0.56 5.21
N PRO A 332 -2.45 1.78 5.17
CA PRO A 332 -2.87 2.98 5.90
C PRO A 332 -4.16 3.57 5.30
N LEU A 333 -4.98 4.23 6.12
CA LEU A 333 -6.29 4.77 5.76
C LEU A 333 -6.19 6.01 4.84
N THR A 334 -5.87 5.80 3.56
CA THR A 334 -5.58 6.85 2.56
C THR A 334 -6.63 6.97 1.45
N GLY A 335 -7.63 6.08 1.42
CA GLY A 335 -8.69 6.08 0.44
C GLY A 335 -9.60 7.32 0.51
N PRO A 336 -10.38 7.62 -0.55
CA PRO A 336 -11.30 8.76 -0.57
C PRO A 336 -12.29 8.74 0.60
N ASP A 337 -12.71 7.55 1.02
CA ASP A 337 -13.68 7.35 2.09
C ASP A 337 -13.03 7.07 3.46
N ASP A 338 -11.72 7.30 3.58
CA ASP A 338 -10.95 6.98 4.79
C ASP A 338 -10.65 8.23 5.61
N ARG A 339 -11.02 9.39 5.08
CA ARG A 339 -10.66 10.71 5.62
C ARG A 339 -10.98 10.84 7.11
N ASP A 340 -12.16 10.38 7.50
CA ASP A 340 -12.66 10.50 8.88
C ASP A 340 -12.15 9.40 9.81
N LEU A 341 -11.52 8.36 9.27
CA LEU A 341 -10.83 7.32 10.03
C LEU A 341 -9.31 7.55 10.08
N ALA A 342 -8.79 8.47 9.25
CA ALA A 342 -7.36 8.71 9.11
C ALA A 342 -6.68 9.14 10.43
N PHE A 343 -7.44 9.68 11.39
CA PHE A 343 -6.90 10.01 12.72
C PHE A 343 -6.38 8.79 13.48
N LEU A 344 -6.84 7.58 13.12
CA LEU A 344 -6.31 6.34 13.69
C LEU A 344 -4.82 6.16 13.38
N ALA A 345 -4.30 6.79 12.31
CA ALA A 345 -2.87 6.82 11.97
C ALA A 345 -1.97 7.28 13.10
N GLN A 346 -2.50 8.07 14.04
CA GLN A 346 -1.75 8.53 15.19
C GLN A 346 -1.47 7.43 16.20
N TYR A 347 -2.24 6.34 16.24
CA TYR A 347 -2.10 5.37 17.31
C TYR A 347 -0.97 4.38 17.02
N GLU A 348 -0.43 3.81 18.10
CA GLU A 348 0.69 2.88 18.02
C GLU A 348 0.23 1.57 17.37
N GLN A 349 0.99 1.11 16.37
CA GLN A 349 0.81 -0.19 15.74
C GLN A 349 1.45 -1.28 16.60
N ILE A 350 0.71 -2.34 16.91
CA ILE A 350 1.22 -3.53 17.60
C ILE A 350 1.32 -4.69 16.63
N GLY A 351 2.51 -5.30 16.58
CA GLY A 351 2.79 -6.42 15.71
C GLY A 351 2.97 -6.02 14.24
N PRO A 352 3.05 -7.03 13.35
CA PRO A 352 3.35 -6.81 11.94
C PRO A 352 2.13 -6.29 11.18
N ARG A 353 2.39 -5.79 9.97
CA ARG A 353 1.34 -5.64 8.95
C ARG A 353 1.10 -6.99 8.30
N VAL A 354 -0.15 -7.30 8.01
CA VAL A 354 -0.52 -8.55 7.33
C VAL A 354 -1.31 -8.26 6.06
N PRO A 355 -1.28 -9.16 5.06
CA PRO A 355 -2.06 -8.99 3.84
C PRO A 355 -3.56 -8.81 4.12
N TRP A 356 -4.22 -7.89 3.41
CA TRP A 356 -5.68 -7.78 3.38
C TRP A 356 -6.18 -7.55 1.94
N GLY A 357 -7.29 -8.21 1.58
CA GLY A 357 -7.66 -8.42 0.18
C GLY A 357 -9.04 -7.90 -0.22
N GLU A 358 -9.81 -7.32 0.70
CA GLU A 358 -11.15 -6.80 0.40
C GLU A 358 -11.10 -5.32 0.00
N GLY A 359 -10.72 -5.03 -1.24
CA GLY A 359 -10.92 -3.69 -1.80
C GLY A 359 -9.76 -3.26 -2.66
N GLN A 360 -9.96 -3.35 -3.97
CA GLN A 360 -9.13 -2.61 -4.91
C GLN A 360 -9.22 -1.13 -4.54
N ARG A 361 -8.13 -0.58 -4.02
CA ARG A 361 -7.98 0.87 -3.92
C ARG A 361 -7.89 1.40 -5.33
N TYR A 362 -8.96 2.01 -5.80
CA TYR A 362 -8.92 2.74 -7.06
C TYR A 362 -7.96 3.92 -6.91
N ASN A 363 -6.77 3.77 -7.48
CA ASN A 363 -5.90 4.89 -7.79
C ASN A 363 -6.33 5.43 -9.17
N PRO A 364 -6.66 6.73 -9.31
CA PRO A 364 -6.93 7.34 -10.62
C PRO A 364 -5.75 7.23 -11.61
N TYR A 365 -4.55 6.83 -11.15
CA TYR A 365 -3.38 6.54 -11.98
C TYR A 365 -3.17 5.04 -12.29
N GLY A 366 -4.10 4.16 -11.91
CA GLY A 366 -4.11 2.75 -12.33
C GLY A 366 -3.23 1.78 -11.54
N GLU A 367 -2.59 2.21 -10.45
CA GLU A 367 -1.85 1.33 -9.55
C GLU A 367 -2.75 0.84 -8.39
N ASN A 368 -3.01 -0.46 -8.33
CA ASN A 368 -3.64 -1.08 -7.17
C ASN A 368 -2.66 -1.02 -5.99
N LEU A 369 -2.86 -0.09 -5.06
CA LEU A 369 -2.05 -0.05 -3.84
C LEU A 369 -2.50 -1.19 -2.92
N PRO A 370 -1.58 -2.07 -2.48
CA PRO A 370 -1.90 -3.11 -1.52
C PRO A 370 -2.39 -2.46 -0.23
N ALA A 371 -3.47 -2.99 0.32
CA ALA A 371 -4.09 -2.51 1.53
C ALA A 371 -3.81 -3.56 2.61
N ASP A 372 -3.05 -3.21 3.64
CA ASP A 372 -2.69 -4.16 4.70
C ASP A 372 -3.78 -4.20 5.80
N ALA A 373 -3.70 -5.16 6.71
CA ALA A 373 -4.34 -5.05 8.01
C ALA A 373 -3.28 -4.85 9.10
N VAL A 374 -3.62 -4.04 10.10
CA VAL A 374 -2.78 -3.76 11.27
C VAL A 374 -3.62 -3.78 12.54
N VAL A 375 -2.97 -4.02 13.68
CA VAL A 375 -3.60 -3.81 14.99
C VAL A 375 -3.03 -2.54 15.62
N LEU A 376 -3.91 -1.68 16.11
CA LEU A 376 -3.57 -0.45 16.81
C LEU A 376 -3.97 -0.54 18.28
N VAL A 377 -3.24 0.17 19.15
CA VAL A 377 -3.71 0.45 20.51
C VAL A 377 -4.37 1.81 20.53
N VAL A 378 -5.68 1.83 20.77
CA VAL A 378 -6.50 3.03 20.70
C VAL A 378 -7.26 3.22 22.00
N PRO A 379 -7.53 4.47 22.43
CA PRO A 379 -8.52 4.75 23.45
C PRO A 379 -9.89 4.19 23.05
N GLU A 380 -10.69 3.82 24.05
CA GLU A 380 -12.00 3.20 23.86
C GLU A 380 -12.92 4.08 23.03
N PHE A 381 -12.95 5.39 23.34
CA PHE A 381 -13.73 6.37 22.58
C PHE A 381 -13.38 6.38 21.08
N ALA A 382 -12.10 6.22 20.72
CA ALA A 382 -11.62 6.31 19.34
C ALA A 382 -12.04 5.08 18.54
N ALA A 383 -11.96 3.90 19.14
CA ALA A 383 -12.43 2.67 18.51
C ALA A 383 -13.96 2.66 18.36
N GLU A 384 -14.70 3.08 19.39
CA GLU A 384 -16.16 3.23 19.28
C GLU A 384 -16.56 4.16 18.13
N ARG A 385 -15.95 5.35 18.05
CA ARG A 385 -16.23 6.30 16.97
C ARG A 385 -15.88 5.73 15.60
N ALA A 386 -14.74 5.08 15.48
CA ALA A 386 -14.33 4.45 14.23
C ALA A 386 -15.31 3.34 13.80
N LEU A 387 -15.77 2.53 14.76
CA LEU A 387 -16.75 1.47 14.51
C LEU A 387 -18.11 2.04 14.10
N GLU A 388 -18.63 3.05 14.80
CA GLU A 388 -19.87 3.74 14.44
C GLU A 388 -19.81 4.35 13.03
N HIS A 389 -18.71 5.03 12.69
CA HIS A 389 -18.50 5.59 11.37
C HIS A 389 -18.44 4.49 10.27
N SER A 390 -17.93 3.31 10.61
CA SER A 390 -17.76 2.19 9.67
C SER A 390 -18.92 1.19 9.66
N THR A 391 -20.06 1.49 10.29
CA THR A 391 -21.20 0.55 10.45
C THR A 391 -21.71 -0.04 9.11
N GLY A 392 -21.52 0.65 7.98
CA GLY A 392 -21.85 0.17 6.62
C GLY A 392 -20.79 -0.70 5.93
N ARG A 393 -19.60 -0.86 6.53
CA ARG A 393 -18.43 -1.57 5.98
C ARG A 393 -17.98 -2.68 6.93
N ARG A 394 -18.81 -3.71 7.08
CA ARG A 394 -18.54 -4.88 7.93
C ARG A 394 -17.17 -5.49 7.60
N GLY A 395 -16.44 -5.92 8.64
CA GLY A 395 -15.12 -6.57 8.51
C GLY A 395 -13.93 -5.62 8.35
N ARG A 396 -14.18 -4.33 8.16
CA ARG A 396 -13.11 -3.34 8.00
C ARG A 396 -12.41 -2.98 9.31
N LEU A 397 -13.19 -2.86 10.39
CA LEU A 397 -12.70 -2.57 11.72
C LEU A 397 -13.24 -3.63 12.67
N ILE A 398 -12.38 -4.16 13.54
CA ILE A 398 -12.76 -5.15 14.56
C ILE A 398 -12.14 -4.73 15.88
N ALA A 399 -12.98 -4.38 16.86
CA ALA A 399 -12.51 -4.15 18.23
C ALA A 399 -12.11 -5.47 18.88
N GLY A 400 -10.96 -5.45 19.53
CA GLY A 400 -10.54 -6.50 20.46
C GLY A 400 -10.97 -6.18 21.88
N GLU A 401 -10.51 -7.02 22.80
CA GLU A 401 -10.77 -6.83 24.23
C GLU A 401 -10.09 -5.56 24.77
N PRO A 402 -10.73 -4.86 25.74
CA PRO A 402 -10.11 -3.78 26.47
C PRO A 402 -8.81 -4.24 27.16
N LEU A 403 -7.80 -3.37 27.16
CA LEU A 403 -6.54 -3.65 27.84
C LEU A 403 -6.68 -3.38 29.34
N ALA A 404 -6.14 -4.28 30.15
CA ALA A 404 -6.01 -4.06 31.59
C ALA A 404 -5.08 -2.87 31.88
N GLU A 405 -5.29 -2.21 33.02
CA GLU A 405 -4.40 -1.15 33.51
C GLU A 405 -2.96 -1.70 33.61
N GLY A 406 -2.02 -1.05 32.92
CA GLY A 406 -0.61 -1.50 32.84
C GLY A 406 -0.25 -2.41 31.66
N GLY A 407 -1.15 -2.62 30.69
CA GLY A 407 -0.86 -3.43 29.49
C GLY A 407 0.24 -2.87 28.56
N LEU A 408 0.48 -1.56 28.62
CA LEU A 408 1.57 -0.87 27.94
C LEU A 408 2.65 -0.52 28.98
N MET A 409 3.78 -1.22 28.92
CA MET A 409 4.91 -0.97 29.82
C MET A 409 5.95 -0.06 29.14
N PRO A 410 6.82 0.64 29.90
CA PRO A 410 7.89 1.46 29.32
C PRO A 410 8.85 0.68 28.41
N GLU A 411 8.99 -0.63 28.64
CA GLU A 411 9.85 -1.54 27.88
C GLU A 411 9.15 -2.15 26.64
N GLY A 412 7.87 -1.81 26.42
CA GLY A 412 7.04 -2.31 25.32
C GLY A 412 5.72 -2.95 25.80
N PRO A 413 4.86 -3.36 24.86
CA PRO A 413 3.58 -4.01 25.18
C PRO A 413 3.80 -5.34 25.92
N ALA A 414 2.98 -5.59 26.94
CA ALA A 414 3.06 -6.84 27.70
C ALA A 414 2.83 -8.07 26.79
N PRO A 415 3.43 -9.24 27.10
CA PRO A 415 3.26 -10.45 26.28
C PRO A 415 1.80 -10.85 26.01
N ALA A 416 0.89 -10.58 26.96
CA ALA A 416 -0.54 -10.83 26.79
C ALA A 416 -1.17 -9.92 25.71
N VAL A 417 -0.75 -8.65 25.65
CA VAL A 417 -1.21 -7.69 24.62
C VAL A 417 -0.71 -8.11 23.24
N LEU A 418 0.57 -8.54 23.14
CA LEU A 418 1.11 -9.10 21.91
C LEU A 418 0.36 -10.36 21.47
N GLY A 419 0.00 -11.24 22.42
CA GLY A 419 -0.82 -12.42 22.16
C GLY A 419 -2.20 -12.07 21.60
N ALA A 420 -2.89 -11.11 22.22
CA ALA A 420 -4.20 -10.62 21.78
C ALA A 420 -4.14 -9.93 20.40
N ALA A 421 -3.11 -9.10 20.16
CA ALA A 421 -2.90 -8.46 18.86
C ALA A 421 -2.66 -9.50 17.75
N ARG A 422 -1.86 -10.54 18.02
CA ARG A 422 -1.67 -11.66 17.08
C ARG A 422 -2.98 -12.41 16.81
N ALA A 423 -3.81 -12.63 17.82
CA ALA A 423 -5.12 -13.27 17.64
C ALA A 423 -6.03 -12.43 16.72
N LEU A 424 -6.07 -11.11 16.90
CA LEU A 424 -6.79 -10.19 16.01
C LEU A 424 -6.23 -10.22 14.58
N LEU A 425 -4.90 -10.13 14.40
CA LEU A 425 -4.27 -10.19 13.08
C LEU A 425 -4.61 -11.49 12.33
N ARG A 426 -4.75 -12.62 13.05
CA ARG A 426 -5.14 -13.91 12.46
C ARG A 426 -6.56 -13.93 11.88
N THR A 427 -7.43 -13.02 12.31
CA THR A 427 -8.75 -12.85 11.68
C THR A 427 -8.65 -12.23 10.29
N ALA A 428 -7.60 -11.43 10.02
CA ALA A 428 -7.31 -10.88 8.69
C ALA A 428 -6.46 -11.83 7.85
N PHE A 429 -5.40 -12.41 8.43
CA PHE A 429 -4.50 -13.32 7.73
C PHE A 429 -3.85 -14.35 8.67
N PRO A 430 -3.95 -15.66 8.39
CA PRO A 430 -3.69 -16.69 9.40
C PRO A 430 -2.20 -16.94 9.65
N LEU A 431 -1.31 -16.64 8.69
CA LEU A 431 0.13 -16.88 8.80
C LEU A 431 0.88 -15.60 9.18
N LEU A 432 1.51 -15.59 10.36
CA LEU A 432 2.34 -14.48 10.84
C LEU A 432 3.83 -14.82 10.74
N ALA A 433 4.69 -13.82 10.51
CA ALA A 433 6.14 -14.02 10.42
C ALA A 433 6.74 -14.49 11.76
N GLU A 434 6.15 -14.08 12.87
CA GLU A 434 6.53 -14.44 14.23
C GLU A 434 6.29 -15.92 14.51
N ASP A 435 5.28 -16.55 13.90
CA ASP A 435 5.03 -17.99 14.04
C ASP A 435 6.25 -18.80 13.58
N VAL A 436 6.90 -18.34 12.51
CA VAL A 436 8.12 -18.93 11.95
C VAL A 436 9.33 -18.65 12.85
N ALA A 437 9.40 -17.48 13.47
CA ALA A 437 10.50 -17.12 14.37
C ALA A 437 10.48 -17.97 15.66
N GLU A 438 9.29 -18.31 16.17
CA GLU A 438 9.10 -19.10 17.38
C GLU A 438 9.40 -20.60 17.20
N ASP A 439 9.54 -21.08 15.97
CA ASP A 439 9.86 -22.47 15.65
C ASP A 439 11.27 -22.92 16.08
N GLY A 440 12.13 -21.97 16.45
CA GLY A 440 13.51 -22.20 16.87
C GLY A 440 14.48 -22.47 15.70
N ARG A 441 15.72 -22.89 16.02
CA ARG A 441 16.82 -22.94 15.05
C ARG A 441 16.81 -24.13 14.08
N ARG A 442 16.19 -25.25 14.45
CA ARG A 442 16.15 -26.50 13.65
C ARG A 442 14.78 -27.15 13.68
N PRO A 443 13.73 -26.44 13.22
CA PRO A 443 12.39 -26.96 13.27
C PRO A 443 12.21 -28.19 12.38
N ARG A 444 11.36 -29.11 12.86
CA ARG A 444 10.86 -30.25 12.09
C ARG A 444 9.37 -30.04 11.79
N PRO A 445 8.84 -30.66 10.72
CA PRO A 445 7.41 -30.68 10.46
C PRO A 445 6.67 -31.27 11.66
N SER A 446 5.53 -30.68 12.03
CA SER A 446 4.67 -31.21 13.09
C SER A 446 4.08 -32.56 12.69
N GLU A 447 3.48 -33.28 13.64
CA GLU A 447 2.73 -34.50 13.33
C GLU A 447 1.57 -34.22 12.36
N ARG A 448 0.79 -33.17 12.62
CA ARG A 448 -0.29 -32.71 11.74
C ARG A 448 0.18 -32.45 10.31
N VAL A 449 1.33 -31.78 10.13
CA VAL A 449 1.92 -31.57 8.80
C VAL A 449 2.34 -32.90 8.16
N ARG A 450 2.99 -33.81 8.90
CA ARG A 450 3.41 -35.12 8.38
C ARG A 450 2.22 -35.98 7.95
N GLU A 451 1.15 -36.01 8.74
CA GLU A 451 -0.09 -36.72 8.43
C GLU A 451 -0.76 -36.14 7.17
N ALA A 452 -0.89 -34.82 7.10
CA ALA A 452 -1.48 -34.16 5.93
C ALA A 452 -0.65 -34.41 4.67
N ARG A 453 0.69 -34.36 4.76
CA ARG A 453 1.59 -34.73 3.66
C ARG A 453 1.44 -36.20 3.26
N ALA A 454 1.35 -37.11 4.22
CA ALA A 454 1.15 -38.53 3.95
C ALA A 454 -0.18 -38.78 3.21
N LEU A 455 -1.26 -38.09 3.61
CA LEU A 455 -2.55 -38.14 2.93
C LEU A 455 -2.45 -37.66 1.48
N LEU A 456 -1.80 -36.51 1.24
CA LEU A 456 -1.61 -35.97 -0.10
C LEU A 456 -0.73 -36.88 -0.97
N ARG A 457 0.37 -37.43 -0.42
CA ARG A 457 1.22 -38.41 -1.12
C ARG A 457 0.46 -39.69 -1.45
N GLY A 458 -0.38 -40.19 -0.54
CA GLY A 458 -1.21 -41.39 -0.77
C GLY A 458 -2.22 -41.20 -1.92
N ARG A 459 -2.75 -39.99 -2.08
CA ARG A 459 -3.69 -39.64 -3.17
C ARG A 459 -3.04 -39.48 -4.54
N ARG A 460 -1.76 -39.10 -4.59
CA ARG A 460 -0.97 -39.11 -5.83
C ARG A 460 -0.97 -40.50 -6.50
N GLY A 461 -1.25 -41.56 -5.73
CA GLY A 461 -1.23 -42.93 -6.21
C GLY A 461 0.17 -43.36 -6.61
N ALA A 462 0.27 -44.53 -7.26
CA ALA A 462 1.52 -45.01 -7.86
C ALA A 462 1.80 -44.34 -9.22
N GLU A 463 1.09 -43.26 -9.57
CA GLU A 463 1.44 -42.49 -10.76
C GLU A 463 2.88 -42.02 -10.58
N PRO A 464 3.80 -42.49 -11.44
CA PRO A 464 5.20 -42.15 -11.30
C PRO A 464 5.29 -40.63 -11.25
N PRO A 465 6.20 -40.06 -10.44
CA PRO A 465 6.64 -38.70 -10.68
C PRO A 465 6.87 -38.61 -12.17
N VAL A 466 6.06 -37.80 -12.85
CA VAL A 466 6.34 -37.51 -14.24
C VAL A 466 7.82 -37.09 -14.20
N HIS A 467 8.66 -37.81 -14.94
CA HIS A 467 10.08 -37.58 -15.25
C HIS A 467 11.15 -37.56 -14.11
N TRP A 468 11.75 -38.73 -13.84
CA TRP A 468 13.20 -38.85 -13.57
C TRP A 468 13.94 -39.68 -14.65
N ALA A 469 13.25 -40.07 -15.72
CA ALA A 469 13.88 -40.81 -16.80
C ALA A 469 14.69 -39.87 -17.71
N PRO A 470 15.98 -40.16 -18.02
CA PRO A 470 16.82 -39.34 -18.92
C PRO A 470 16.31 -39.28 -20.37
N GLN A 471 15.25 -40.03 -20.70
CA GLN A 471 14.65 -40.11 -22.02
C GLN A 471 13.27 -39.44 -21.98
N ARG A 472 13.21 -38.12 -22.23
CA ARG A 472 12.17 -37.40 -23.00
C ARG A 472 12.14 -35.88 -22.72
N GLN A 473 12.64 -35.13 -23.71
CA GLN A 473 12.16 -33.88 -24.35
C GLN A 473 11.41 -32.80 -23.52
N GLU A 474 11.75 -31.54 -23.81
CA GLU A 474 11.17 -30.30 -23.26
C GLU A 474 9.63 -30.32 -23.15
N ASP A 475 8.93 -30.94 -24.09
CA ASP A 475 7.46 -31.10 -24.10
C ASP A 475 6.90 -31.82 -22.87
N SER A 476 7.62 -32.80 -22.31
CA SER A 476 7.18 -33.53 -21.12
C SER A 476 7.30 -32.67 -19.85
N ARG A 477 8.33 -31.81 -19.80
CA ARG A 477 8.54 -30.85 -18.71
C ARG A 477 7.48 -29.74 -18.76
N TRP A 478 7.15 -29.27 -19.95
CA TRP A 478 6.12 -28.25 -20.13
C TRP A 478 4.74 -28.75 -19.69
N ARG A 479 4.33 -29.95 -20.11
CA ARG A 479 3.06 -30.57 -19.69
C ARG A 479 2.96 -30.77 -18.18
N TRP A 480 4.08 -31.09 -17.52
CA TRP A 480 4.07 -31.21 -16.05
C TRP A 480 3.91 -29.87 -15.35
N LYS A 481 4.62 -28.83 -15.81
CA LYS A 481 4.43 -27.47 -15.30
C LYS A 481 3.00 -27.00 -15.51
N GLU A 482 2.42 -27.27 -16.68
CA GLU A 482 1.04 -26.97 -16.99
C GLU A 482 0.08 -27.74 -16.05
N ALA A 483 0.26 -29.04 -15.86
CA ALA A 483 -0.57 -29.83 -14.94
C ALA A 483 -0.51 -29.31 -13.49
N PHE A 484 0.68 -28.90 -13.03
CA PHE A 484 0.85 -28.24 -11.73
C PHE A 484 0.14 -26.88 -11.67
N GLU A 485 0.30 -26.02 -12.67
CA GLU A 485 -0.35 -24.70 -12.78
C GLU A 485 -1.88 -24.79 -12.91
N LEU A 486 -2.40 -25.89 -13.46
CA LEU A 486 -3.82 -26.15 -13.61
C LEU A 486 -4.47 -26.79 -12.37
N GLY A 487 -3.71 -27.08 -11.32
CA GLY A 487 -4.22 -27.74 -10.11
C GLY A 487 -4.28 -29.27 -10.19
N GLN A 488 -3.99 -29.86 -11.34
CA GLN A 488 -4.10 -31.31 -11.57
C GLN A 488 -3.05 -32.12 -10.82
N TRP A 489 -1.98 -31.46 -10.37
CA TRP A 489 -0.91 -32.08 -9.60
C TRP A 489 -0.48 -31.20 -8.42
N ILE A 490 -0.26 -31.82 -7.26
CA ILE A 490 0.18 -31.16 -6.03
C ILE A 490 1.61 -31.54 -5.68
N TRP A 491 2.44 -30.52 -5.46
CA TRP A 491 3.76 -30.67 -4.88
C TRP A 491 3.65 -30.87 -3.37
N VAL A 492 4.35 -31.87 -2.83
CA VAL A 492 4.38 -32.18 -1.41
C VAL A 492 5.83 -32.23 -0.94
N PRO A 493 6.25 -31.40 0.05
CA PRO A 493 7.62 -31.38 0.51
C PRO A 493 8.00 -32.67 1.26
N ASP A 494 9.27 -33.04 1.22
CA ASP A 494 9.81 -34.15 2.02
C ASP A 494 9.83 -33.84 3.52
N ASP A 495 9.71 -34.89 4.34
CA ASP A 495 9.80 -34.77 5.81
C ASP A 495 11.25 -34.69 6.28
N THR A 496 12.19 -35.12 5.43
CA THR A 496 13.64 -35.04 5.67
C THR A 496 14.30 -34.06 4.68
N ALA A 497 15.57 -33.73 4.91
CA ALA A 497 16.31 -32.78 4.05
C ALA A 497 16.87 -33.42 2.77
N ALA A 498 16.90 -34.75 2.68
CA ALA A 498 17.60 -35.49 1.64
C ALA A 498 16.69 -36.01 0.49
N GLY A 499 15.45 -35.52 0.41
CA GLY A 499 14.50 -35.99 -0.59
C GLY A 499 14.44 -35.14 -1.87
N PRO A 500 13.75 -35.63 -2.91
CA PRO A 500 13.70 -35.02 -4.24
C PRO A 500 12.82 -33.77 -4.32
N ALA A 501 11.91 -33.54 -3.37
CA ALA A 501 10.88 -32.50 -3.49
C ALA A 501 11.48 -31.08 -3.57
N GLY A 502 12.65 -30.85 -2.97
CA GLY A 502 13.35 -29.57 -3.07
C GLY A 502 13.89 -29.28 -4.49
N GLN A 503 14.29 -30.32 -5.22
CA GLN A 503 14.68 -30.21 -6.63
C GLN A 503 13.45 -30.05 -7.53
N GLU A 504 12.39 -30.83 -7.28
CA GLU A 504 11.12 -30.72 -8.00
C GLU A 504 10.56 -29.29 -7.93
N LEU A 505 10.53 -28.68 -6.74
CA LEU A 505 10.05 -27.31 -6.57
C LEU A 505 10.90 -26.30 -7.34
N ARG A 506 12.24 -26.44 -7.30
CA ARG A 506 13.13 -25.60 -8.10
C ARG A 506 12.76 -25.69 -9.58
N GLU A 507 12.60 -26.90 -10.10
CA GLU A 507 12.31 -27.12 -11.52
C GLU A 507 10.96 -26.55 -11.95
N LEU A 508 9.94 -26.57 -11.07
CA LEU A 508 8.65 -25.92 -11.29
C LEU A 508 8.79 -24.40 -11.35
N THR A 509 9.53 -23.82 -10.41
CA THR A 509 9.63 -22.35 -10.22
C THR A 509 10.72 -21.65 -11.03
N GLU A 510 11.67 -22.38 -11.61
CA GLU A 510 12.77 -21.83 -12.41
C GLU A 510 12.71 -22.28 -13.88
N PRO A 511 13.17 -21.44 -14.84
CA PRO A 511 13.68 -20.08 -14.68
C PRO A 511 12.57 -19.01 -14.56
N TYR A 512 11.31 -19.42 -14.64
CA TYR A 512 10.13 -18.58 -14.51
C TYR A 512 9.19 -19.18 -13.47
N PRO A 513 8.66 -18.35 -12.55
CA PRO A 513 7.66 -18.82 -11.60
C PRO A 513 6.38 -19.24 -12.33
N PRO A 514 5.57 -20.11 -11.71
CA PRO A 514 4.29 -20.55 -12.26
C PRO A 514 3.37 -19.37 -12.60
N ARG A 515 2.62 -19.47 -13.68
CA ARG A 515 1.64 -18.45 -14.09
C ARG A 515 0.28 -18.71 -13.45
N GLY A 516 -0.30 -17.68 -12.83
CA GLY A 516 -1.63 -17.72 -12.24
C GLY A 516 -1.62 -17.81 -10.71
N VAL A 517 -2.80 -18.06 -10.14
CA VAL A 517 -2.99 -18.17 -8.68
C VAL A 517 -2.57 -19.57 -8.23
N MET A 518 -1.76 -19.61 -7.17
CA MET A 518 -1.25 -20.79 -6.51
C MET A 518 -1.93 -20.97 -5.16
N ARG A 519 -2.21 -22.22 -4.81
CA ARG A 519 -2.71 -22.68 -3.51
C ARG A 519 -1.56 -23.26 -2.69
N LEU A 520 -1.20 -22.56 -1.62
CA LEU A 520 -0.21 -23.01 -0.66
C LEU A 520 -0.92 -23.51 0.60
N ILE A 521 -0.86 -24.81 0.86
CA ILE A 521 -1.40 -25.43 2.07
C ILE A 521 -0.31 -25.37 3.13
N VAL A 522 -0.58 -24.73 4.27
CA VAL A 522 0.43 -24.40 5.27
C VAL A 522 -0.13 -24.48 6.70
N GLU A 523 0.72 -24.91 7.63
CA GLU A 523 0.48 -24.84 9.06
C GLU A 523 0.73 -23.41 9.57
N THR A 524 -0.28 -22.82 10.21
CA THR A 524 -0.26 -21.44 10.72
C THR A 524 -0.44 -21.41 12.24
N GLY A 525 0.02 -20.35 12.90
CA GLY A 525 -0.07 -20.20 14.35
C GLY A 525 1.10 -20.84 15.12
N VAL A 526 1.06 -20.69 16.45
CA VAL A 526 2.08 -21.20 17.38
C VAL A 526 1.93 -22.71 17.55
N ARG A 527 3.06 -23.43 17.69
CA ARG A 527 3.05 -24.89 17.88
C ARG A 527 2.34 -25.26 19.19
N GLY A 528 1.15 -25.86 19.07
CA GLY A 528 0.26 -26.20 20.19
C GLY A 528 -1.19 -25.76 19.92
N ASP A 529 -1.35 -24.66 19.19
CA ASP A 529 -2.63 -24.09 18.74
C ASP A 529 -2.62 -23.87 17.21
N ALA A 530 -1.84 -24.69 16.51
CA ALA A 530 -1.61 -24.52 15.08
C ALA A 530 -2.80 -25.06 14.27
N ALA A 531 -3.19 -24.36 13.22
CA ALA A 531 -4.21 -24.80 12.26
C ALA A 531 -3.58 -24.99 10.88
N VAL A 532 -4.30 -25.60 9.94
CA VAL A 532 -3.86 -25.68 8.54
C VAL A 532 -4.78 -24.83 7.70
N HIS A 533 -4.20 -23.97 6.89
CA HIS A 533 -4.91 -23.06 5.98
C HIS A 533 -4.42 -23.24 4.55
N VAL A 534 -5.24 -22.81 3.60
CA VAL A 534 -4.84 -22.62 2.22
C VAL A 534 -4.64 -21.12 1.99
N LEU A 535 -3.44 -20.74 1.57
CA LEU A 535 -3.11 -19.38 1.15
C LEU A 535 -3.15 -19.29 -0.38
N TYR A 536 -3.73 -18.21 -0.89
CA TYR A 536 -3.80 -17.92 -2.32
C TYR A 536 -2.79 -16.85 -2.70
N GLY A 537 -2.12 -17.01 -3.84
CA GLY A 537 -1.08 -16.06 -4.24
C GLY A 537 -0.20 -16.51 -5.39
N ALA A 538 1.01 -15.97 -5.46
CA ALA A 538 2.00 -16.29 -6.48
C ALA A 538 3.30 -16.79 -5.83
N VAL A 539 3.98 -17.72 -6.50
CA VAL A 539 5.28 -18.20 -6.03
C VAL A 539 6.37 -17.24 -6.51
N GLY A 540 7.11 -16.67 -5.56
CA GLY A 540 8.22 -15.76 -5.83
C GLY A 540 9.56 -16.46 -6.06
N GLY A 541 9.74 -17.66 -5.50
CA GLY A 541 10.97 -18.47 -5.67
C GLY A 541 11.24 -19.43 -4.52
N TRP A 542 12.28 -20.24 -4.66
CA TRP A 542 12.68 -21.26 -3.70
C TRP A 542 14.15 -21.12 -3.27
N ASP A 543 14.38 -20.90 -1.98
CA ASP A 543 15.73 -20.95 -1.40
C ASP A 543 16.02 -22.36 -0.90
N SER A 544 16.76 -23.16 -1.68
CA SER A 544 17.09 -24.54 -1.31
C SER A 544 18.03 -24.63 -0.11
N ARG A 545 18.85 -23.60 0.17
CA ARG A 545 19.81 -23.60 1.28
C ARG A 545 19.08 -23.36 2.60
N ARG A 546 18.15 -22.40 2.61
CA ARG A 546 17.32 -22.09 3.78
C ARG A 546 16.08 -22.96 3.88
N ARG A 547 15.73 -23.66 2.80
CA ARG A 547 14.49 -24.44 2.63
C ARG A 547 13.25 -23.58 2.88
N VAL A 548 13.20 -22.41 2.22
CA VAL A 548 12.13 -21.43 2.35
C VAL A 548 11.53 -21.16 0.97
N LEU A 549 10.20 -21.20 0.88
CA LEU A 549 9.43 -20.76 -0.26
C LEU A 549 9.09 -19.28 -0.09
N THR A 550 9.41 -18.45 -1.07
CA THR A 550 8.88 -17.09 -1.16
C THR A 550 7.52 -17.14 -1.83
N PHE A 551 6.50 -16.61 -1.17
CA PHE A 551 5.12 -16.60 -1.63
C PHE A 551 4.55 -15.18 -1.51
N THR A 552 3.96 -14.64 -2.57
CA THR A 552 3.29 -13.34 -2.52
C THR A 552 1.80 -13.57 -2.38
N ALA A 553 1.19 -13.06 -1.31
CA ALA A 553 -0.25 -13.20 -1.12
C ALA A 553 -1.00 -12.53 -2.29
N ARG A 554 -2.07 -13.19 -2.75
CA ARG A 554 -2.85 -12.80 -3.93
C ARG A 554 -3.26 -11.33 -3.87
N ASP A 555 -3.20 -10.64 -5.02
CA ASP A 555 -3.62 -9.23 -5.15
C ASP A 555 -2.96 -8.27 -4.15
N THR A 556 -1.83 -8.66 -3.56
CA THR A 556 -0.99 -7.85 -2.68
C THR A 556 0.46 -7.87 -3.13
N GLU A 557 1.27 -6.95 -2.62
CA GLU A 557 2.73 -6.99 -2.77
C GLU A 557 3.41 -7.73 -1.61
N HIS A 558 2.62 -8.28 -0.69
CA HIS A 558 3.11 -8.81 0.57
C HIS A 558 3.79 -10.17 0.36
N ARG A 559 5.13 -10.17 0.52
CA ARG A 559 5.97 -11.36 0.36
C ARG A 559 6.16 -12.08 1.67
N LEU A 560 5.68 -13.32 1.71
CA LEU A 560 5.81 -14.26 2.81
C LEU A 560 7.02 -15.17 2.59
N SER A 561 7.78 -15.40 3.65
CA SER A 561 8.81 -16.42 3.70
C SER A 561 8.25 -17.63 4.43
N VAL A 562 7.91 -18.69 3.69
CA VAL A 562 7.25 -19.88 4.24
C VAL A 562 8.27 -21.02 4.34
N PRO A 563 8.70 -21.41 5.55
CA PRO A 563 9.62 -22.52 5.74
C PRO A 563 9.00 -23.84 5.31
N VAL A 564 9.82 -24.70 4.70
CA VAL A 564 9.37 -25.98 4.20
C VAL A 564 8.69 -26.83 5.26
N HIS A 565 9.10 -26.76 6.52
CA HIS A 565 8.56 -27.62 7.58
C HIS A 565 7.11 -27.29 7.97
N ARG A 566 6.60 -26.10 7.62
CA ARG A 566 5.18 -25.73 7.79
C ARG A 566 4.35 -26.01 6.53
N ILE A 567 4.98 -26.21 5.38
CA ILE A 567 4.24 -26.45 4.13
C ILE A 567 3.70 -27.87 4.11
N VAL A 568 2.41 -28.01 3.81
CA VAL A 568 1.75 -29.30 3.57
C VAL A 568 1.78 -29.63 2.08
N GLY A 569 1.51 -28.65 1.21
CA GLY A 569 1.58 -28.83 -0.23
C GLY A 569 1.39 -27.53 -1.01
N LEU A 570 1.68 -27.56 -2.31
CA LEU A 570 1.53 -26.43 -3.24
C LEU A 570 0.94 -26.93 -4.56
N THR A 571 -0.04 -26.23 -5.11
CA THR A 571 -0.64 -26.55 -6.42
C THR A 571 -1.22 -25.30 -7.07
N GLY A 572 -1.48 -25.31 -8.38
CA GLY A 572 -2.19 -24.23 -9.06
C GLY A 572 -3.68 -24.22 -8.75
N ASP A 573 -4.34 -23.09 -8.99
CA ASP A 573 -5.80 -22.97 -8.97
C ASP A 573 -6.28 -22.39 -10.31
N ARG A 574 -6.86 -23.25 -11.14
CA ARG A 574 -7.37 -22.85 -12.45
C ARG A 574 -8.63 -21.99 -12.33
N ASP A 575 -9.51 -22.32 -11.39
CA ASP A 575 -10.86 -21.76 -11.31
C ASP A 575 -10.84 -20.34 -10.73
N ARG A 576 -9.84 -20.02 -9.90
CA ARG A 576 -9.63 -18.68 -9.32
C ARG A 576 -8.76 -17.75 -10.16
N ARG A 577 -8.65 -17.99 -11.48
CA ARG A 577 -7.98 -17.07 -12.42
C ARG A 577 -8.74 -15.74 -12.63
N SER A 578 -9.99 -15.64 -12.20
CA SER A 578 -10.76 -14.39 -12.12
C SER A 578 -10.45 -13.60 -10.85
N TYR A 579 -10.52 -12.26 -10.92
CA TYR A 579 -10.13 -11.32 -9.86
C TYR A 579 -10.91 -11.42 -8.52
N ASP A 580 -11.88 -12.32 -8.40
CA ASP A 580 -12.67 -12.52 -7.18
C ASP A 580 -12.27 -13.80 -6.42
N GLY A 581 -11.91 -13.67 -5.13
CA GLY A 581 -11.63 -14.78 -4.20
C GLY A 581 -10.91 -14.33 -2.93
N PRO A 582 -11.02 -15.08 -1.80
CA PRO A 582 -10.37 -14.71 -0.56
C PRO A 582 -8.85 -14.91 -0.63
N LEU A 583 -8.10 -14.21 0.23
CA LEU A 583 -6.66 -14.40 0.38
C LEU A 583 -6.28 -15.77 0.96
N TRP A 584 -7.18 -16.34 1.75
CA TRP A 584 -7.00 -17.61 2.44
C TRP A 584 -8.33 -18.26 2.80
N GLU A 585 -8.29 -19.55 3.12
CA GLU A 585 -9.42 -20.30 3.66
C GLU A 585 -8.91 -21.39 4.63
N GLU A 586 -9.77 -21.88 5.51
CA GLU A 586 -9.45 -23.06 6.33
C GLU A 586 -9.22 -24.28 5.44
N TYR A 587 -8.15 -25.03 5.70
CA TYR A 587 -7.88 -26.24 4.93
C TYR A 587 -8.84 -27.35 5.34
N THR A 588 -9.75 -27.68 4.43
CA THR A 588 -10.55 -28.90 4.56
C THR A 588 -9.80 -30.05 3.90
N PRO A 589 -9.41 -31.10 4.66
CA PRO A 589 -8.80 -32.27 4.08
C PRO A 589 -9.74 -32.86 3.02
N PRO A 590 -9.21 -33.26 1.85
CA PRO A 590 -10.06 -33.78 0.80
C PRO A 590 -10.80 -35.04 1.28
N SER A 591 -12.11 -35.12 1.01
CA SER A 591 -12.96 -36.24 1.46
C SER A 591 -12.53 -37.55 0.80
N PRO A 592 -12.46 -38.69 1.52
CA PRO A 592 -12.04 -39.98 0.96
C PRO A 592 -12.92 -40.47 -0.22
N HIS A 593 -14.08 -39.85 -0.45
CA HIS A 593 -15.01 -40.19 -1.53
C HIS A 593 -15.00 -39.21 -2.72
N GLN A 594 -14.24 -38.11 -2.67
CA GLN A 594 -14.04 -37.23 -3.83
C GLN A 594 -12.92 -37.79 -4.72
N TYR A 595 -13.31 -38.53 -5.75
CA TYR A 595 -12.41 -38.99 -6.80
C TYR A 595 -12.23 -37.90 -7.87
N ARG A 596 -10.95 -37.61 -8.17
CA ARG A 596 -10.44 -37.12 -9.47
C ARG A 596 -10.65 -35.68 -9.93
N TYR A 597 -11.00 -34.73 -9.07
CA TYR A 597 -10.89 -33.31 -9.43
C TYR A 597 -10.11 -32.55 -8.36
N TRP A 598 -8.93 -32.07 -8.77
CA TRP A 598 -8.18 -30.99 -8.14
C TRP A 598 -8.12 -29.84 -9.13
#